data_AF-A0A9D8SQG9-F1
#
_entry.id   AF-A0A9D8SQG9-F1
#
_cell.length_a   1.000
_cell.length_b   1.000
_cell.length_c   1.000
_cell.angle_alpha   90.00
_cell.angle_beta   90.00
_cell.angle_gamma   90.00
#
_symmetry.space_group_name_H-M   'P 1'
#
loop_
_entity.id
_entity.type
_entity.pdbx_description
1 polymer ?
#
loop_
_entity_poly.entity_id
_entity_poly.type
_entity_poly.pdbx_seq_one_letter_code
_entity_poly.pdbx_strand_id
1 'polypeptide(L)'
;MQINELNFHQNRRAFVIIPNVGIIWAEKGSSLSHIEILAAVGIPEDKRNIIIEKFPRGYFYNNTLVFYEGSEVKEGECWMLSKQNIPYVRAVFSDIRKILPLNAETKIFLGVRRGKIGDVWEQLNQVPVNYFM
;
A
#
# COMPACT_ATOMS: atom_id res chain seq x y z
N MET A 1 -16.48 -5.54 -16.09
CA MET A 1 -15.86 -6.84 -15.75
C MET A 1 -15.54 -6.78 -14.26
N GLN A 2 -16.21 -7.60 -13.44
CA GLN A 2 -16.02 -7.60 -11.99
C GLN A 2 -14.58 -8.06 -11.70
N ILE A 3 -13.76 -7.19 -11.09
CA ILE A 3 -12.40 -7.56 -10.69
C ILE A 3 -12.54 -8.49 -9.48
N ASN A 4 -12.23 -9.78 -9.67
CA ASN A 4 -12.15 -10.74 -8.56
C ASN A 4 -10.92 -10.40 -7.70
N GLU A 5 -11.08 -10.37 -6.37
CA GLU A 5 -10.03 -10.10 -5.37
C GLU A 5 -8.74 -10.90 -5.66
N LEU A 6 -8.85 -12.19 -6.00
CA LEU A 6 -7.66 -13.00 -6.30
C LEU A 6 -6.86 -12.45 -7.48
N ASN A 7 -7.55 -12.02 -8.54
CA ASN A 7 -6.93 -11.44 -9.73
C ASN A 7 -6.30 -10.07 -9.40
N PHE A 8 -6.92 -9.27 -8.55
CA PHE A 8 -6.33 -8.03 -8.05
C PHE A 8 -5.05 -8.29 -7.24
N HIS A 9 -5.10 -9.25 -6.31
CA HIS A 9 -3.96 -9.58 -5.46
C HIS A 9 -2.77 -10.13 -6.24
N GLN A 10 -3.00 -10.93 -7.28
CA GLN A 10 -1.93 -11.47 -8.13
C GLN A 10 -1.26 -10.39 -9.01
N ASN A 11 -2.00 -9.36 -9.41
CA ASN A 11 -1.50 -8.36 -10.36
C ASN A 11 -1.05 -7.06 -9.71
N ARG A 12 -1.45 -6.79 -8.46
CA ARG A 12 -0.94 -5.64 -7.71
C ARG A 12 0.50 -5.87 -7.27
N ARG A 13 1.29 -4.80 -7.22
CA ARG A 13 2.60 -4.76 -6.58
C ARG A 13 2.44 -4.23 -5.16
N ALA A 14 2.28 -5.12 -4.18
CA ALA A 14 2.16 -4.75 -2.77
C ALA A 14 3.51 -4.35 -2.16
N PHE A 15 3.50 -3.44 -1.19
CA PHE A 15 4.70 -3.04 -0.46
C PHE A 15 4.40 -2.52 0.95
N VAL A 16 5.42 -2.54 1.80
CA VAL A 16 5.43 -1.93 3.14
C VAL A 16 6.64 -1.00 3.24
N ILE A 17 6.44 0.19 3.81
CA ILE A 17 7.51 1.16 4.06
C ILE A 17 7.88 1.05 5.54
N ILE A 18 9.15 0.73 5.82
CA ILE A 18 9.71 0.74 7.17
C ILE A 18 10.42 2.08 7.38
N PRO A 19 9.91 2.97 8.26
CA PRO A 19 10.51 4.27 8.53
C PRO A 19 12.01 4.15 8.82
N ASN A 20 12.80 5.02 8.17
CA ASN A 20 14.26 5.08 8.30
C ASN A 20 15.04 3.83 7.87
N VAL A 21 14.38 2.85 7.23
CA VAL A 21 15.02 1.62 6.73
C VAL A 21 14.84 1.49 5.21
N GLY A 22 13.62 1.55 4.71
CA GLY A 22 13.36 1.42 3.26
C GLY A 22 12.01 0.79 2.93
N ILE A 23 11.92 0.19 1.73
CA ILE A 23 10.70 -0.42 1.22
C ILE A 23 10.89 -1.93 1.06
N ILE A 24 9.92 -2.70 1.56
CA ILE A 24 9.83 -4.14 1.34
C ILE A 24 8.73 -4.37 0.31
N TRP A 25 9.08 -5.01 -0.80
CA TRP A 25 8.17 -5.28 -1.91
C TRP A 25 7.74 -6.74 -1.93
N ALA A 26 6.49 -6.99 -2.33
CA ALA A 26 6.10 -8.30 -2.82
C ALA A 26 6.81 -8.61 -4.14
N GLU A 27 7.12 -9.90 -4.33
CA GLU A 27 7.53 -10.40 -5.63
C GLU A 27 6.44 -10.17 -6.69
N LYS A 28 6.85 -10.06 -7.96
CA LYS A 28 5.90 -9.89 -9.06
C LYS A 28 5.04 -11.15 -9.18
N GLY A 29 3.71 -10.99 -9.24
CA GLY A 29 2.78 -12.13 -9.35
C GLY A 29 2.39 -12.75 -8.00
N SER A 30 2.99 -12.27 -6.90
CA SER A 30 2.65 -12.73 -5.56
C SER A 30 1.27 -12.24 -5.13
N SER A 31 0.46 -13.15 -4.58
CA SER A 31 -0.82 -12.82 -3.95
C SER A 31 -0.72 -12.51 -2.46
N LEU A 32 0.50 -12.49 -1.90
CA LEU A 32 0.71 -12.30 -0.46
C LEU A 32 0.10 -10.98 0.02
N SER A 33 -0.54 -11.05 1.18
CA SER A 33 -0.94 -9.90 1.97
C SER A 33 0.29 -9.18 2.55
N HIS A 34 0.11 -7.96 3.03
CA HIS A 34 1.20 -7.20 3.63
C HIS A 34 1.82 -7.89 4.85
N ILE A 35 1.03 -8.59 5.66
CA ILE A 35 1.55 -9.32 6.82
C ILE A 35 2.36 -10.55 6.39
N GLU A 36 1.92 -11.23 5.33
CA GLU A 36 2.65 -12.38 4.77
C GLU A 36 3.98 -11.96 4.12
N ILE A 37 4.03 -10.79 3.47
CA ILE A 37 5.30 -10.22 2.96
C ILE A 37 6.30 -10.03 4.10
N LEU A 38 5.85 -9.45 5.23
CA LEU A 38 6.70 -9.25 6.39
C LEU A 38 7.15 -10.57 7.03
N ALA A 39 6.29 -11.59 7.03
CA ALA A 39 6.63 -12.92 7.51
C ALA A 39 7.69 -13.59 6.62
N ALA A 40 7.55 -13.47 5.29
CA ALA A 40 8.48 -14.05 4.33
C ALA A 40 9.91 -13.48 4.45
N VAL A 41 10.06 -12.23 4.88
CA VAL A 41 11.37 -11.62 5.14
C VAL A 41 11.86 -11.79 6.59
N GLY A 42 11.19 -12.64 7.37
CA GLY A 42 11.64 -13.04 8.71
C GLY A 42 11.29 -12.09 9.85
N ILE A 43 10.37 -11.14 9.66
CA ILE A 43 9.92 -10.26 10.76
C ILE A 43 9.04 -11.08 11.72
N PRO A 44 9.32 -11.08 13.04
CA PRO A 44 8.53 -11.82 14.02
C PRO A 44 7.14 -11.19 14.21
N GLU A 45 6.18 -12.02 14.62
CA GLU A 45 4.74 -11.68 14.62
C GLU A 45 4.40 -10.42 15.44
N ASP A 46 4.98 -10.29 16.63
CA ASP A 46 4.82 -9.14 17.51
C ASP A 46 5.20 -7.83 16.80
N LYS A 47 6.28 -7.86 15.99
CA LYS A 47 6.73 -6.71 15.20
C LYS A 47 5.86 -6.49 13.96
N ARG A 48 5.40 -7.55 13.29
CA ARG A 48 4.54 -7.42 12.11
C ARG A 48 3.25 -6.68 12.43
N ASN A 49 2.62 -7.00 13.56
CA ASN A 49 1.36 -6.35 13.96
C ASN A 49 1.55 -4.84 14.16
N ILE A 50 2.64 -4.45 14.84
CA ILE A 50 3.00 -3.04 15.04
C ILE A 50 3.26 -2.34 13.69
N ILE A 51 3.96 -3.00 12.77
CA ILE A 51 4.27 -2.44 11.44
C ILE A 51 2.98 -2.23 10.64
N ILE A 52 2.10 -3.24 10.59
CA ILE A 52 0.84 -3.15 9.86
C ILE A 52 -0.06 -2.07 10.47
N GLU A 53 -0.11 -1.96 11.79
CA GLU A 53 -0.92 -0.94 12.44
C GLU A 53 -0.39 0.49 12.16
N LYS A 54 0.92 0.69 12.26
CA LYS A 54 1.48 2.06 12.40
C LYS A 54 2.20 2.59 11.16
N PHE A 55 2.71 1.72 10.28
CA PHE A 55 3.60 2.15 9.22
C PHE A 55 2.88 2.24 7.86
N PRO A 56 3.37 3.12 6.96
CA PRO A 56 2.80 3.24 5.63
C PRO A 56 2.95 1.92 4.86
N ARG A 57 1.90 1.54 4.17
CA ARG A 57 1.92 0.44 3.21
C ARG A 57 1.07 0.78 2.01
N GLY A 58 1.15 -0.05 0.99
CA GLY A 58 0.46 0.28 -0.24
C GLY A 58 0.50 -0.79 -1.30
N TYR A 59 0.00 -0.40 -2.47
CA TYR A 59 0.14 -1.20 -3.67
C TYR A 59 0.16 -0.30 -4.91
N PHE A 60 0.70 -0.85 -5.99
CA PHE A 60 0.56 -0.30 -7.34
C PHE A 60 -0.20 -1.28 -8.23
N TYR A 61 -1.26 -0.82 -8.89
CA TYR A 61 -2.06 -1.61 -9.81
C TYR A 61 -2.76 -0.70 -10.83
N ASN A 62 -2.77 -1.06 -12.12
CA ASN A 62 -3.45 -0.30 -13.18
C ASN A 62 -3.19 1.21 -13.12
N ASN A 63 -1.91 1.60 -13.08
CA ASN A 63 -1.46 2.99 -13.00
C ASN A 63 -2.02 3.77 -11.78
N THR A 64 -2.40 3.04 -10.72
CA THR A 64 -2.90 3.58 -9.46
C THR A 64 -1.97 3.18 -8.33
N LEU A 65 -1.43 4.16 -7.64
CA LEU A 65 -0.56 4.00 -6.48
C LEU A 65 -1.33 4.41 -5.22
N VAL A 66 -1.39 3.53 -4.23
CA VAL A 66 -2.20 3.77 -3.03
C VAL A 66 -1.33 3.62 -1.80
N PHE A 67 -1.44 4.57 -0.88
CA PHE A 67 -0.77 4.57 0.43
C PHE A 67 -1.80 4.65 1.55
N TYR A 68 -1.61 3.87 2.60
CA TYR A 68 -2.47 3.84 3.77
C TYR A 68 -1.75 3.18 4.95
N GLU A 69 -2.34 3.25 6.15
CA GLU A 69 -1.91 2.53 7.34
C GLU A 69 -3.12 2.12 8.21
N GLY A 70 -2.85 1.43 9.33
CA GLY A 70 -3.87 0.97 10.27
C GLY A 70 -4.13 -0.53 10.17
N SER A 71 -4.70 -1.12 11.21
CA SER A 71 -5.16 -2.51 11.25
C SER A 71 -6.60 -2.57 11.75
N GLU A 72 -7.26 -3.71 11.58
CA GLU A 72 -8.52 -4.06 12.29
C GLU A 72 -9.75 -3.16 12.06
N VAL A 73 -9.82 -2.48 10.92
CA VAL A 73 -10.94 -1.59 10.57
C VAL A 73 -12.11 -2.39 10.00
N LYS A 74 -13.34 -2.10 10.44
CA LYS A 74 -14.57 -2.81 10.05
C LYS A 74 -14.95 -2.49 8.59
N GLU A 75 -15.86 -3.29 8.02
CA GLU A 75 -16.45 -2.96 6.72
C GLU A 75 -17.01 -1.52 6.73
N GLY A 76 -16.74 -0.76 5.67
CA GLY A 76 -17.18 0.64 5.51
C GLY A 76 -16.26 1.68 6.15
N GLU A 77 -15.38 1.28 7.06
CA GLU A 77 -14.42 2.21 7.67
C GLU A 77 -13.18 2.40 6.77
N CYS A 78 -12.41 3.45 7.07
CA CYS A 78 -11.35 3.96 6.19
C CYS A 78 -9.96 3.82 6.83
N TRP A 79 -9.01 3.31 6.06
CA TRP A 79 -7.58 3.38 6.37
C TRP A 79 -6.97 4.54 5.60
N MET A 80 -6.47 5.53 6.32
CA MET A 80 -5.91 6.76 5.75
C MET A 80 -4.44 6.86 6.07
N LEU A 81 -3.66 7.38 5.14
CA LEU A 81 -2.29 7.79 5.41
C LEU A 81 -2.32 9.06 6.28
N SER A 82 -1.80 8.98 7.49
CA SER A 82 -1.74 10.09 8.43
C SER A 82 -0.68 11.09 8.02
N LYS A 83 -0.84 12.34 8.49
CA LYS A 83 0.13 13.40 8.24
C LYS A 83 1.51 13.08 8.83
N GLN A 84 1.55 12.31 9.92
CA GLN A 84 2.79 11.87 10.57
C GLN A 84 3.60 10.92 9.70
N ASN A 85 2.94 10.17 8.82
CA ASN A 85 3.57 9.16 7.96
C ASN A 85 3.95 9.66 6.56
N ILE A 86 3.44 10.83 6.15
CA ILE A 86 3.81 11.47 4.88
C ILE A 86 5.32 11.65 4.71
N PRO A 87 6.10 12.12 5.71
CA PRO A 87 7.54 12.27 5.56
C PRO A 87 8.27 10.96 5.23
N TYR A 88 7.80 9.82 5.75
CA TYR A 88 8.40 8.51 5.45
C TYR A 88 8.12 8.07 4.02
N VAL A 89 6.92 8.34 3.50
CA VAL A 89 6.61 8.10 2.08
C VAL A 89 7.48 8.99 1.20
N ARG A 90 7.58 10.29 1.52
CA ARG A 90 8.42 11.24 0.78
C ARG A 90 9.88 10.79 0.72
N ALA A 91 10.43 10.31 1.84
CA ALA A 91 11.83 9.87 1.93
C ALA A 91 12.18 8.75 0.94
N VAL A 92 11.21 7.90 0.59
CA VAL A 92 11.42 6.75 -0.32
C VAL A 92 10.77 6.93 -1.69
N PHE A 93 10.05 8.04 -1.93
CA PHE A 93 9.25 8.23 -3.15
C PHE A 93 10.11 8.29 -4.42
N SER A 94 11.32 8.84 -4.32
CA SER A 94 12.29 8.82 -5.42
C SER A 94 12.59 7.39 -5.89
N ASP A 95 12.69 6.43 -4.96
CA ASP A 95 12.97 5.04 -5.29
C ASP A 95 11.73 4.33 -5.85
N ILE A 96 10.54 4.63 -5.33
CA ILE A 96 9.27 4.17 -5.93
C ILE A 96 9.19 4.58 -7.40
N ARG A 97 9.56 5.82 -7.74
CA ARG A 97 9.55 6.32 -9.13
C ARG A 97 10.56 5.64 -10.05
N LYS A 98 11.68 5.13 -9.52
CA LYS A 98 12.68 4.39 -10.30
C LYS A 98 12.24 2.94 -10.54
N ILE A 99 11.46 2.38 -9.63
CA ILE A 99 11.03 0.97 -9.66
C ILE A 99 9.72 0.79 -10.42
N LEU A 100 8.76 1.70 -10.22
CA LEU A 100 7.44 1.62 -10.84
C LEU A 100 7.35 2.51 -12.08
N PRO A 101 6.58 2.11 -13.10
CA PRO A 101 6.39 2.88 -14.32
C PRO A 101 5.38 4.03 -14.09
N LEU A 102 5.68 4.96 -13.18
CA LEU A 102 4.83 6.10 -12.90
C LEU A 102 4.91 7.12 -14.04
N ASN A 103 3.76 7.65 -14.47
CA ASN A 103 3.62 8.58 -15.57
C ASN A 103 2.67 9.74 -15.21
N ALA A 104 2.37 10.60 -16.19
CA ALA A 104 1.50 11.76 -15.98
C ALA A 104 0.04 11.39 -15.65
N GLU A 105 -0.43 10.21 -16.07
CA GLU A 105 -1.77 9.72 -15.76
C GLU A 105 -1.85 8.91 -14.45
N THR A 106 -0.72 8.69 -13.77
CA THR A 106 -0.70 7.92 -12.52
C THR A 106 -1.60 8.59 -11.49
N LYS A 107 -2.53 7.82 -10.91
CA LYS A 107 -3.37 8.28 -9.81
C LYS A 107 -2.74 7.89 -8.49
N ILE A 108 -2.57 8.85 -7.58
CA ILE A 108 -2.05 8.59 -6.24
C ILE A 108 -3.15 8.82 -5.22
N PHE A 109 -3.37 7.85 -4.33
CA PHE A 109 -4.37 7.91 -3.28
C PHE A 109 -3.73 7.73 -1.90
N LEU A 110 -4.27 8.43 -0.91
CA LEU A 110 -3.78 8.44 0.47
C LEU A 110 -4.71 7.71 1.44
N GLY A 111 -5.52 6.80 0.92
CA GLY A 111 -6.35 5.95 1.75
C GLY A 111 -7.20 4.99 0.96
N VAL A 112 -7.88 4.13 1.71
CA VAL A 112 -8.80 3.12 1.20
C VAL A 112 -9.99 2.96 2.13
N ARG A 113 -11.18 2.72 1.58
CA ARG A 113 -12.37 2.29 2.34
C ARG A 113 -12.54 0.79 2.20
N ARG A 114 -12.62 0.08 3.32
CA ARG A 114 -12.82 -1.36 3.32
C ARG A 114 -14.21 -1.69 2.78
N GLY A 115 -14.26 -2.48 1.70
CA GLY A 115 -15.49 -3.06 1.16
C GLY A 115 -15.86 -4.37 1.85
N LYS A 116 -16.80 -5.12 1.27
CA LYS A 116 -17.11 -6.49 1.73
C LYS A 116 -15.93 -7.41 1.45
N ILE A 117 -15.91 -8.56 2.11
CA ILE A 117 -14.98 -9.64 1.74
C ILE A 117 -15.20 -9.98 0.26
N GLY A 118 -14.13 -10.02 -0.54
CA GLY A 118 -14.21 -10.18 -2.00
C GLY A 118 -14.19 -8.89 -2.81
N ASP A 119 -14.40 -7.72 -2.19
CA ASP A 119 -14.41 -6.43 -2.90
C ASP A 119 -13.02 -5.79 -2.95
N VAL A 120 -12.70 -5.20 -4.10
CA VAL A 120 -11.57 -4.25 -4.20
C VAL A 120 -11.95 -2.98 -3.45
N TRP A 121 -11.11 -2.59 -2.49
CA TRP A 121 -11.37 -1.44 -1.64
C TRP A 121 -11.35 -0.13 -2.43
N GLU A 122 -12.31 0.76 -2.14
CA GLU A 122 -12.43 2.07 -2.77
C GLU A 122 -11.23 2.94 -2.39
N GLN A 123 -10.60 3.59 -3.37
CA GLN A 123 -9.46 4.47 -3.12
C GLN A 123 -9.93 5.88 -2.75
N LEU A 124 -9.32 6.47 -1.72
CA LEU A 124 -9.73 7.75 -1.15
C LEU A 124 -8.59 8.78 -1.19
N ASN A 125 -8.96 10.06 -1.14
CA ASN A 125 -8.04 11.20 -1.07
C ASN A 125 -6.98 11.19 -2.19
N GLN A 126 -7.44 11.36 -3.43
CA GLN A 126 -6.53 11.48 -4.57
C GLN A 126 -5.67 12.74 -4.43
N VAL A 127 -4.37 12.60 -4.71
CA VAL A 127 -3.41 13.69 -4.74
C VAL A 127 -2.67 13.74 -6.08
N PRO A 128 -2.10 14.90 -6.46
CA PRO A 128 -1.26 15.02 -7.65
C PRO A 128 -0.01 14.13 -7.58
N VAL A 129 0.52 13.73 -8.75
CA VAL A 129 1.73 12.89 -8.87
C VAL A 129 2.96 13.54 -8.20
N ASN A 130 3.00 14.87 -8.13
CA ASN A 130 4.07 15.63 -7.50
C ASN A 130 3.89 15.90 -5.99
N TYR A 131 2.87 15.33 -5.35
CA TYR A 131 2.59 15.56 -3.93
C TYR A 131 3.75 15.20 -2.99
N PHE A 132 4.52 14.17 -3.34
CA PHE A 132 5.67 13.69 -2.57
C PHE A 132 7.02 14.14 -3.15
N MET A 133 7.03 15.02 -4.15
CA MET A 133 8.27 15.61 -4.68
C MET A 133 8.76 16.75 -3.80
#